data_AF-A0A1Q3HEA5-F1
#
_entry.id   AF-A0A1Q3HEA5-F1
#
_cell.length_a   1.000
_cell.length_b   1.000
_cell.length_c   1.000
_cell.angle_alpha   90.00
_cell.angle_beta   90.00
_cell.angle_gamma   90.00
#
_symmetry.space_group_name_H-M   'P 1'
#
loop_
_entity.id
_entity.type
_entity.pdbx_description
1 polymer ?
#
loop_
_entity_poly.entity_id
_entity_poly.type
_entity_poly.pdbx_seq_one_letter_code
_entity_poly.pdbx_strand_id
1 'polypeptide(L)'
;MHIRLSVAVRGISWVLSVLGAVQLACVGGHIPPSTFQFENVVRYTGDGLETGGWKVAQVLVLLGKISPMFSAAATCDIEVGVPERNVKGWVLDEFAQVEAAKAADQAARSVLREQQPTALACQQFRVHMQSILRDLVYGPIPGATVTKFQRVIVSRRSFP
;
A
#
# COMPACT_ATOMS: atom_id res chain seq x y z
N MET A 1 53.96 1.16 -60.73
CA MET A 1 54.03 2.36 -59.87
C MET A 1 52.67 2.59 -59.25
N HIS A 2 52.64 2.81 -57.94
CA HIS A 2 51.49 2.65 -57.06
C HIS A 2 50.38 3.69 -57.27
N ILE A 3 49.13 3.22 -57.37
CA ILE A 3 47.93 4.04 -57.22
C ILE A 3 47.49 3.91 -55.76
N ARG A 4 47.60 5.00 -54.99
CA ARG A 4 47.08 5.08 -53.62
C ARG A 4 45.62 5.54 -53.68
N LEU A 5 44.69 4.68 -53.30
CA LEU A 5 43.28 5.00 -53.08
C LEU A 5 43.07 5.26 -51.59
N SER A 6 42.86 6.52 -51.25
CA SER A 6 42.51 7.00 -49.91
C SER A 6 41.03 6.71 -49.65
N VAL A 7 40.72 5.78 -48.74
CA VAL A 7 39.35 5.52 -48.29
C VAL A 7 39.09 6.34 -47.03
N ALA A 8 38.24 7.35 -47.17
CA ALA A 8 37.65 8.09 -46.06
C ALA A 8 36.59 7.22 -45.36
N VAL A 9 36.87 6.77 -44.14
CA VAL A 9 35.89 6.06 -43.31
C VAL A 9 35.04 7.10 -42.59
N ARG A 10 33.85 7.36 -43.16
CA ARG A 10 32.77 8.14 -42.53
C ARG A 10 32.19 7.34 -41.37
N GLY A 11 31.99 8.05 -40.26
CA GLY A 11 31.56 7.51 -38.98
C GLY A 11 30.18 6.86 -38.98
N ILE A 12 30.03 5.93 -38.05
CA ILE A 12 28.74 5.42 -37.59
C ILE A 12 28.75 5.63 -36.08
N SER A 13 28.10 6.72 -35.66
CA SER A 13 27.88 7.05 -34.26
C SER A 13 26.83 6.08 -33.73
N TRP A 14 27.26 5.14 -32.89
CA TRP A 14 26.36 4.21 -32.19
C TRP A 14 25.62 4.98 -31.10
N VAL A 15 24.36 5.31 -31.38
CA VAL A 15 23.42 5.86 -30.40
C VAL A 15 23.08 4.74 -29.42
N LEU A 16 23.72 4.72 -28.25
CA LEU A 16 23.27 3.90 -27.12
C LEU A 16 21.95 4.49 -26.60
N SER A 17 20.84 3.88 -27.01
CA SER A 17 19.55 4.09 -26.37
C SER A 17 19.60 3.46 -24.97
N VAL A 18 19.81 4.28 -23.94
CA VAL A 18 19.57 3.90 -22.55
C VAL A 18 18.06 3.76 -22.36
N LEU A 19 17.54 2.57 -22.67
CA LEU A 19 16.20 2.16 -22.28
C LEU A 19 16.19 2.09 -20.75
N GLY A 20 15.51 3.07 -20.15
CA GLY A 20 15.23 3.10 -18.74
C GLY A 20 14.55 1.81 -18.30
N ALA A 21 15.30 0.97 -17.59
CA ALA A 21 14.75 -0.10 -16.80
C ALA A 21 13.94 0.55 -15.66
N VAL A 22 12.65 0.80 -15.91
CA VAL A 22 11.67 0.99 -14.86
C VAL A 22 11.71 -0.30 -14.04
N GLN A 23 12.28 -0.23 -12.85
CA GLN A 23 12.28 -1.32 -11.89
C GLN A 23 10.83 -1.61 -11.50
N LEU A 24 10.21 -2.56 -12.21
CA LEU A 24 9.00 -3.23 -11.78
C LEU A 24 9.36 -4.07 -10.55
N ALA A 25 9.25 -3.44 -9.38
CA ALA A 25 9.37 -4.13 -8.11
C ALA A 25 8.22 -5.14 -7.98
N CYS A 26 8.62 -6.36 -7.61
CA CYS A 26 7.83 -7.57 -7.60
C CYS A 26 6.63 -7.51 -6.64
N VAL A 27 5.47 -8.00 -7.09
CA VAL A 27 4.36 -8.37 -6.21
C VAL A 27 4.68 -9.68 -5.49
N GLY A 28 5.29 -9.51 -4.31
CA GLY A 28 5.65 -10.53 -3.32
C GLY A 28 6.26 -9.86 -2.08
N GLY A 29 5.78 -8.65 -1.75
CA GLY A 29 6.44 -7.72 -0.83
C GLY A 29 5.68 -7.47 0.46
N HIS A 30 6.44 -7.25 1.52
CA HIS A 30 5.98 -6.65 2.77
C HIS A 30 5.57 -5.20 2.52
N ILE A 31 4.33 -4.83 2.83
CA ILE A 31 3.86 -3.44 2.73
C ILE A 31 4.58 -2.63 3.83
N PRO A 32 5.42 -1.62 3.51
CA PRO A 32 6.18 -0.92 4.53
C PRO A 32 5.25 -0.04 5.37
N PRO A 33 5.48 0.08 6.69
CA PRO A 33 4.68 0.94 7.59
C PRO A 33 4.51 2.37 7.09
N SER A 34 5.56 2.93 6.47
CA SER A 34 5.56 4.29 5.90
C SER A 34 4.54 4.52 4.77
N THR A 35 3.92 3.45 4.25
CA THR A 35 2.79 3.54 3.32
C THR A 35 1.55 4.14 4.00
N PHE A 36 1.36 3.87 5.29
CA PHE A 36 0.19 4.27 6.07
C PHE A 36 0.40 5.59 6.79
N GLN A 37 0.64 6.68 6.06
CA GLN A 37 0.79 8.01 6.68
C GLN A 37 -0.56 8.50 7.19
N PHE A 38 -0.70 8.55 8.52
CA PHE A 38 -1.91 9.00 9.18
C PHE A 38 -1.90 10.53 9.32
N GLU A 39 -3.03 11.15 8.99
CA GLU A 39 -3.28 12.57 9.23
C GLU A 39 -4.50 12.72 10.14
N ASN A 40 -4.46 13.67 11.07
CA ASN A 40 -5.57 13.95 11.98
C ASN A 40 -6.73 14.60 11.19
N VAL A 41 -7.88 13.95 11.17
CA VAL A 41 -9.11 14.46 10.52
C VAL A 41 -10.14 14.98 11.53
N VAL A 42 -10.08 14.49 12.77
CA VAL A 42 -10.85 15.00 13.90
C VAL A 42 -9.91 15.08 15.08
N ARG A 43 -9.70 16.28 15.64
CA ARG A 43 -8.82 16.42 16.81
C ARG A 43 -9.46 15.86 18.07
N TYR A 44 -8.69 15.19 18.91
CA TYR A 44 -9.08 14.88 20.28
C TYR A 44 -9.29 16.16 21.10
N THR A 45 -10.42 16.28 21.79
CA THR A 45 -10.77 17.45 22.62
C THR A 45 -11.12 17.08 24.06
N GLY A 46 -10.95 15.82 24.46
CA GLY A 46 -11.34 15.33 25.78
C GLY A 46 -10.36 15.74 26.89
N ASP A 47 -10.81 15.57 28.14
CA ASP A 47 -10.06 15.88 29.36
C ASP A 47 -9.07 14.78 29.79
N GLY A 48 -8.94 13.74 28.97
CA GLY A 48 -7.93 12.71 29.14
C GLY A 48 -8.43 11.39 29.73
N LEU A 49 -9.74 11.16 29.86
CA LEU A 49 -10.29 9.83 30.14
C LEU A 49 -11.14 9.27 28.99
N GLU A 50 -11.64 10.15 28.12
CA GLU A 50 -12.50 9.78 27.00
C GLU A 50 -11.71 9.22 25.81
N THR A 51 -12.33 8.31 25.05
CA THR A 51 -11.86 7.90 23.73
C THR A 51 -12.31 8.89 22.67
N GLY A 52 -11.50 9.19 21.67
CA GLY A 52 -11.90 10.12 20.62
C GLY A 52 -10.74 10.57 19.74
N GLY A 53 -11.04 11.59 18.93
CA GLY A 53 -10.18 11.99 17.82
C GLY A 53 -10.09 10.91 16.74
N TRP A 54 -9.75 11.30 15.53
CA TRP A 54 -9.62 10.38 14.40
C TRP A 54 -8.46 10.78 13.51
N LYS A 55 -7.71 9.76 13.11
CA LYS A 55 -6.66 9.83 12.11
C LYS A 55 -6.99 8.91 10.96
N VAL A 56 -6.60 9.33 9.76
CA VAL A 56 -6.87 8.56 8.54
C VAL A 56 -5.61 8.45 7.69
N ALA A 57 -5.40 7.25 7.14
CA ALA A 57 -4.44 7.00 6.06
C ALA A 57 -5.16 6.48 4.83
N GLN A 58 -4.84 7.01 3.64
CA GLN A 58 -5.41 6.57 2.36
C GLN A 58 -4.36 5.95 1.45
N VAL A 59 -4.54 4.68 1.11
CA VAL A 59 -3.57 3.88 0.36
C VAL A 59 -4.23 3.16 -0.82
N LEU A 60 -3.55 3.15 -1.97
CA LEU A 60 -3.81 2.23 -3.07
C LEU A 60 -2.89 1.03 -2.94
N VAL A 61 -3.45 -0.17 -2.82
CA VAL A 61 -2.70 -1.44 -2.72
C VAL A 61 -2.94 -2.25 -3.98
N LEU A 62 -1.87 -2.63 -4.67
CA LEU A 62 -1.95 -3.58 -5.79
C LEU A 62 -1.85 -5.01 -5.23
N LEU A 63 -2.95 -5.75 -5.28
CA LEU A 63 -2.98 -7.17 -4.96
C LEU A 63 -2.70 -7.96 -6.23
N GLY A 64 -1.60 -8.71 -6.28
CA GLY A 64 -1.26 -9.53 -7.43
C GLY A 64 -0.74 -10.91 -7.03
N LYS A 65 -1.12 -11.92 -7.80
CA LYS A 65 -0.45 -13.23 -7.80
C LYS A 65 0.57 -13.21 -8.93
N ILE A 66 1.86 -13.21 -8.64
CA ILE A 66 2.86 -13.55 -9.65
C ILE A 66 2.82 -15.06 -9.82
N SER A 67 2.02 -15.53 -10.78
CA SER A 67 2.11 -16.91 -11.26
C SER A 67 2.69 -16.91 -12.68
N PRO A 68 3.52 -17.90 -13.05
CA PRO A 68 4.07 -17.98 -14.41
C PRO A 68 3.00 -18.24 -15.49
N MET A 69 1.76 -18.53 -15.10
CA MET A 69 0.68 -18.91 -16.02
C MET A 69 -0.42 -17.84 -16.18
N PHE A 70 -0.62 -16.97 -15.17
CA PHE A 70 -1.62 -15.89 -15.20
C PHE A 70 -1.21 -14.70 -14.31
N SER A 71 -1.28 -13.48 -14.85
CA SER A 71 -1.17 -12.23 -14.09
C SER A 71 -2.57 -11.71 -13.73
N ALA A 72 -3.09 -12.11 -12.57
CA ALA A 72 -4.27 -11.48 -12.00
C ALA A 72 -3.81 -10.43 -10.98
N ALA A 73 -4.15 -9.16 -11.25
CA ALA A 73 -3.89 -8.04 -10.37
C ALA A 73 -5.18 -7.26 -10.09
N ALA A 74 -5.36 -6.82 -8.84
CA ALA A 74 -6.48 -6.00 -8.39
C ALA A 74 -5.93 -4.79 -7.64
N THR A 75 -6.28 -3.59 -8.09
CA THR A 75 -5.94 -2.36 -7.38
C THR A 75 -7.05 -2.04 -6.38
N CYS A 76 -6.73 -2.09 -5.09
CA CYS A 76 -7.67 -1.87 -4.01
C CYS A 76 -7.43 -0.52 -3.34
N ASP A 77 -8.49 0.26 -3.24
CA ASP A 77 -8.49 1.49 -2.47
C ASP A 77 -8.91 1.25 -1.02
N ILE A 78 -8.03 1.64 -0.11
CA ILE A 78 -8.21 1.46 1.34
C ILE A 78 -8.02 2.75 2.11
N GLU A 79 -9.02 3.07 2.92
CA GLU A 79 -8.94 4.09 3.94
C GLU A 79 -8.88 3.40 5.30
N VAL A 80 -7.83 3.67 6.06
CA VAL A 80 -7.67 3.16 7.42
C VAL A 80 -7.91 4.32 8.37
N GLY A 81 -8.99 4.20 9.15
CA GLY A 81 -9.30 5.13 10.24
C GLY A 81 -8.88 4.53 11.57
N VAL A 82 -8.17 5.30 12.39
CA VAL A 82 -7.82 4.93 13.77
C VAL A 82 -8.19 6.06 14.72
N PRO A 83 -8.66 5.76 15.94
CA PRO A 83 -8.87 6.80 16.94
C PRO A 83 -7.53 7.40 17.37
N GLU A 84 -7.48 8.69 17.71
CA GLU A 84 -6.28 9.26 18.36
C GLU A 84 -6.06 8.66 19.74
N ARG A 85 -7.16 8.39 20.44
CA ARG A 85 -7.18 7.76 21.75
C ARG A 85 -8.30 6.73 21.85
N ASN A 86 -7.96 5.54 22.32
CA ASN A 86 -8.92 4.48 22.60
C ASN A 86 -8.76 3.95 24.04
N VAL A 87 -9.47 2.86 24.34
CA VAL A 87 -9.47 2.21 25.66
C VAL A 87 -8.09 1.68 26.09
N LYS A 88 -7.16 1.49 25.14
CA LYS A 88 -5.75 1.11 25.40
C LYS A 88 -4.83 2.31 25.55
N GLY A 89 -5.34 3.53 25.41
CA GLY A 89 -4.57 4.78 25.52
C GLY A 89 -4.36 5.48 24.17
N TRP A 90 -3.26 6.21 24.06
CA TRP A 90 -2.91 6.96 22.86
C TRP A 90 -2.47 6.04 21.72
N VAL A 91 -2.98 6.29 20.51
CA VAL A 91 -2.59 5.58 19.31
C VAL A 91 -1.58 6.45 18.56
N LEU A 92 -0.29 6.14 18.75
CA LEU A 92 0.81 6.83 18.07
C LEU A 92 0.83 6.48 16.58
N ASP A 93 1.28 7.42 15.74
CA ASP A 93 1.27 7.24 14.29
C ASP A 93 2.19 6.10 13.86
N GLU A 94 3.36 5.98 14.47
CA GLU A 94 4.33 4.90 14.20
C GLU A 94 3.74 3.53 14.54
N PHE A 95 3.02 3.43 15.66
CA PHE A 95 2.32 2.21 16.06
C PHE A 95 1.19 1.88 15.06
N ALA A 96 0.37 2.87 14.71
CA ALA A 96 -0.71 2.71 13.75
C ALA A 96 -0.19 2.28 12.36
N GLN A 97 0.92 2.86 11.92
CA GLN A 97 1.61 2.52 10.67
C GLN A 97 2.04 1.05 10.64
N VAL A 98 2.72 0.61 11.70
CA VAL A 98 3.24 -0.76 11.80
C VAL A 98 2.10 -1.78 11.82
N GLU A 99 1.06 -1.53 12.61
CA GLU A 99 -0.05 -2.46 12.75
C GLU A 99 -0.96 -2.49 11.50
N ALA A 100 -1.16 -1.34 10.84
CA ALA A 100 -1.85 -1.28 9.55
C ALA A 100 -1.08 -2.06 8.46
N ALA A 101 0.24 -1.90 8.38
CA ALA A 101 1.08 -2.66 7.45
C ALA A 101 1.02 -4.17 7.70
N LYS A 102 1.16 -4.62 8.95
CA LYS A 102 1.04 -6.04 9.32
C LYS A 102 -0.34 -6.60 8.96
N ALA A 103 -1.41 -5.87 9.28
CA ALA A 103 -2.77 -6.28 8.97
C ALA A 103 -3.02 -6.38 7.47
N ALA A 104 -2.51 -5.41 6.69
CA ALA A 104 -2.59 -5.43 5.24
C ALA A 104 -1.83 -6.62 4.64
N ASP A 105 -0.62 -6.92 5.10
CA ASP A 105 0.14 -8.10 4.65
C ASP A 105 -0.61 -9.40 4.92
N GLN A 106 -1.15 -9.56 6.13
CA GLN A 106 -1.88 -10.78 6.51
C GLN A 106 -3.20 -10.90 5.74
N ALA A 107 -3.90 -9.80 5.51
CA ALA A 107 -5.10 -9.76 4.68
C ALA A 107 -4.79 -10.12 3.22
N ALA A 108 -3.72 -9.55 2.65
CA ALA A 108 -3.26 -9.84 1.28
C ALA A 108 -2.93 -11.32 1.13
N ARG A 109 -2.18 -11.92 2.07
CA ARG A 109 -1.88 -13.36 2.06
C ARG A 109 -3.11 -14.23 2.13
N SER A 110 -4.15 -13.79 2.82
CA SER A 110 -5.41 -14.55 2.94
C SER A 110 -6.19 -14.53 1.63
N VAL A 111 -6.42 -13.33 1.08
CA VAL A 111 -7.16 -13.14 -0.18
C VAL A 111 -6.44 -13.77 -1.36
N LEU A 112 -5.11 -13.61 -1.43
CA LEU A 112 -4.32 -14.15 -2.52
C LEU A 112 -4.20 -15.67 -2.47
N ARG A 113 -4.62 -16.40 -1.43
CA ARG A 113 -4.66 -17.88 -1.48
C ARG A 113 -5.76 -18.37 -2.40
N GLU A 114 -6.90 -17.69 -2.39
CA GLU A 114 -8.07 -18.04 -3.17
C GLU A 114 -7.97 -17.49 -4.59
N GLN A 115 -8.75 -18.04 -5.53
CA GLN A 115 -8.85 -17.51 -6.89
C GLN A 115 -10.22 -16.84 -7.02
N GLN A 116 -10.21 -15.52 -7.00
CA GLN A 116 -11.43 -14.71 -6.93
C GLN A 116 -11.40 -13.58 -7.97
N PRO A 117 -12.58 -13.09 -8.40
CA PRO A 117 -12.69 -11.85 -9.16
C PRO A 117 -12.06 -10.67 -8.41
N THR A 118 -11.49 -9.72 -9.16
CA THR A 118 -10.74 -8.56 -8.61
C THR A 118 -11.56 -7.72 -7.62
N ALA A 119 -12.83 -7.45 -7.92
CA ALA A 119 -13.71 -6.69 -7.03
C ALA A 119 -13.97 -7.40 -5.70
N LEU A 120 -14.14 -8.72 -5.74
CA LEU A 120 -14.34 -9.55 -4.54
C LEU A 120 -13.07 -9.59 -3.69
N ALA A 121 -11.90 -9.68 -4.33
CA ALA A 121 -10.60 -9.65 -3.67
C ALA A 121 -10.41 -8.35 -2.86
N CYS A 122 -10.72 -7.19 -3.43
CA CYS A 122 -10.60 -5.92 -2.71
C CYS A 122 -11.60 -5.79 -1.55
N GLN A 123 -12.82 -6.31 -1.70
CA GLN A 123 -13.78 -6.33 -0.61
C GLN A 123 -13.28 -7.20 0.55
N GLN A 124 -12.86 -8.43 0.27
CA GLN A 124 -12.35 -9.34 1.29
C GLN A 124 -11.08 -8.82 1.94
N PHE A 125 -10.19 -8.20 1.18
CA PHE A 125 -8.98 -7.59 1.70
C PHE A 125 -9.29 -6.57 2.81
N ARG A 126 -10.23 -5.66 2.57
CA ARG A 126 -10.69 -4.69 3.58
C ARG A 126 -11.32 -5.36 4.79
N VAL A 127 -12.17 -6.37 4.57
CA VAL A 127 -12.83 -7.12 5.65
C VAL A 127 -11.80 -7.80 6.55
N HIS A 128 -10.84 -8.52 5.97
CA HIS A 128 -9.78 -9.18 6.73
C HIS A 128 -8.90 -8.18 7.47
N MET A 129 -8.48 -7.10 6.81
CA MET A 129 -7.67 -6.06 7.43
C MET A 129 -8.40 -5.41 8.62
N GLN A 130 -9.69 -5.07 8.46
CA GLN A 130 -10.50 -4.53 9.55
C GLN A 130 -10.62 -5.51 10.71
N SER A 131 -10.87 -6.79 10.40
CA SER A 131 -10.99 -7.84 11.43
C SER A 131 -9.71 -7.95 12.25
N ILE A 132 -8.54 -7.90 11.60
CA ILE A 132 -7.25 -7.99 12.29
C ILE A 132 -7.01 -6.77 13.17
N LEU A 133 -7.30 -5.56 12.69
CA LEU A 133 -7.05 -4.32 13.43
C LEU A 133 -8.00 -4.12 14.61
N ARG A 134 -9.29 -4.40 14.42
CA ARG A 134 -10.38 -4.05 15.34
C ARG A 134 -10.77 -5.18 16.30
N ASP A 135 -10.16 -6.36 16.22
CA ASP A 135 -10.51 -7.46 17.12
C ASP A 135 -10.57 -6.96 18.57
N LEU A 136 -11.72 -7.12 19.21
CA LEU A 136 -11.98 -6.50 20.52
C LEU A 136 -11.20 -7.18 21.65
N VAL A 137 -10.76 -8.42 21.43
CA VAL A 137 -10.04 -9.23 22.43
C VAL A 137 -8.53 -9.09 22.21
N TYR A 138 -8.07 -9.21 20.97
CA TYR A 138 -6.64 -9.28 20.64
C TYR A 138 -6.17 -8.23 19.64
N GLY A 139 -7.08 -7.42 19.08
CA GLY A 139 -6.77 -6.47 18.04
C GLY A 139 -5.85 -5.35 18.54
N PRO A 140 -4.87 -4.92 17.74
CA PRO A 140 -3.88 -3.94 18.16
C PRO A 140 -4.50 -2.56 18.39
N ILE A 141 -5.57 -2.20 17.65
CA ILE A 141 -6.17 -0.86 17.68
C ILE A 141 -7.70 -0.98 17.80
N PRO A 142 -8.23 -1.11 19.02
CA PRO A 142 -9.67 -1.03 19.26
C PRO A 142 -10.26 0.25 18.64
N GLY A 143 -11.38 0.09 17.93
CA GLY A 143 -12.06 1.18 17.23
C GLY A 143 -11.55 1.49 15.82
N ALA A 144 -10.51 0.79 15.33
CA ALA A 144 -10.05 0.96 13.95
C ALA A 144 -11.12 0.56 12.92
N THR A 145 -11.13 1.25 11.79
CA THR A 145 -12.04 1.02 10.66
C THR A 145 -11.26 0.92 9.36
N VAL A 146 -11.69 0.05 8.45
CA VAL A 146 -11.10 -0.05 7.11
C VAL A 146 -12.21 0.02 6.07
N THR A 147 -12.19 1.07 5.25
CA THR A 147 -13.24 1.35 4.26
C THR A 147 -12.65 1.58 2.87
N LYS A 148 -13.55 1.72 1.89
CA LYS A 148 -13.20 2.32 0.59
C LYS A 148 -12.96 3.82 0.77
N PHE A 149 -12.23 4.46 -0.15
CA PHE A 149 -12.23 5.93 -0.24
C PHE A 149 -13.66 6.44 -0.43
N GLN A 150 -14.14 7.27 0.49
CA GLN A 150 -15.37 8.03 0.26
C GLN A 150 -15.07 9.37 -0.41
N ARG A 151 -13.97 10.02 -0.02
CA ARG A 151 -13.40 11.26 -0.59
C ARG A 151 -11.88 11.24 -0.39
N VAL A 152 -11.13 12.02 -1.16
CA VAL A 152 -9.69 12.21 -0.86
C VAL A 152 -9.59 13.26 0.24
N ILE A 153 -9.28 12.82 1.46
CA ILE A 153 -9.25 13.68 2.66
C ILE A 153 -7.80 13.96 3.09
N VAL A 154 -6.86 13.11 2.67
CA VAL A 154 -5.44 13.13 3.04
C VAL A 154 -4.57 12.81 1.83
N SER A 155 -3.25 13.03 1.92
CA SER A 155 -2.33 12.74 0.82
C SER A 155 -2.28 11.24 0.51
N ARG A 156 -2.70 10.85 -0.71
CA ARG A 156 -2.76 9.44 -1.12
C ARG A 156 -1.37 8.85 -1.37
N ARG A 157 -1.12 7.65 -0.85
CA ARG A 157 0.04 6.82 -1.19
C ARG A 157 -0.36 5.58 -1.99
N SER A 158 0.57 5.03 -2.75
CA SER A 158 0.38 3.80 -3.52
C SER A 158 1.49 2.81 -3.21
N PHE A 159 1.14 1.55 -3.06
CA PHE A 159 2.07 0.44 -2.94
C PHE A 159 1.82 -0.57 -4.08
N PRO A 160 2.86 -0.88 -4.89
CA PRO A 160 2.76 -1.86 -5.98
C PRO A 160 2.73 -3.31 -5.46
#